data_AF-A0A0F8IWB7-F1
#
_entry.id   AF-A0A0F8IWB7-F1
#
_cell.length_a   1.000
_cell.length_b   1.000
_cell.length_c   1.000
_cell.angle_alpha   90.00
_cell.angle_beta   90.00
_cell.angle_gamma   90.00
#
_symmetry.space_group_name_H-M   'P 1'
#
loop_
_entity.id
_entity.type
_entity.pdbx_description
1 polymer ?
#
loop_
_entity_poly.entity_id
_entity_poly.type
_entity_poly.pdbx_seq_one_letter_code
_entity_poly.pdbx_strand_id
1 'polypeptide(L)'
;MYHIASYDHPVVLMLKARLPRDSPEIESVVSVYWNANWYERETYELYGIFFKDHPELKPLVLPDDMLGEWPLRKDYEGFPNRTARNLV
;
A
#
# COMPACT_ATOMS: atom_id res chain seq x y z
N MET A 1 5.58 0.74 5.81
CA MET A 1 6.07 0.63 7.20
C MET A 1 5.92 -0.81 7.61
N TYR A 2 6.98 -1.46 8.08
CA TYR A 2 6.98 -2.88 8.38
C TYR A 2 7.09 -3.10 9.89
N HIS A 3 6.25 -3.99 10.42
CA HIS A 3 6.34 -4.47 11.79
C HIS A 3 6.83 -5.92 11.74
N ILE A 4 7.98 -6.18 12.38
CA ILE A 4 8.59 -7.49 12.42
C ILE A 4 8.70 -7.88 13.89
N ALA A 5 8.02 -8.96 14.26
CA ALA A 5 8.13 -9.54 15.59
C ALA A 5 9.12 -10.71 15.55
N SER A 6 10.01 -10.78 16.55
CA SER A 6 10.81 -11.97 16.79
C SER A 6 9.98 -12.97 17.62
N TYR A 7 10.08 -14.26 17.30
CA TYR A 7 9.44 -15.32 18.09
C TYR A 7 10.28 -15.72 19.30
N ASP A 8 11.61 -15.67 19.16
CA ASP A 8 12.55 -16.12 20.19
C ASP A 8 12.79 -15.03 21.23
N HIS A 9 12.68 -13.76 20.82
CA HIS A 9 12.87 -12.60 21.69
C HIS A 9 11.58 -11.78 21.73
N PRO A 10 11.11 -11.29 22.89
CA PRO A 10 9.91 -10.46 23.01
C PRO A 10 10.18 -9.02 22.54
N VAL A 11 10.59 -8.87 21.28
CA VAL A 11 10.96 -7.60 20.65
C VAL A 11 10.21 -7.46 19.34
N VAL A 12 9.63 -6.27 19.14
CA VAL A 12 9.00 -5.87 17.87
C VAL A 12 9.83 -4.75 17.26
N LEU A 13 10.30 -4.98 16.05
CA LEU A 13 11.03 -4.00 15.27
C LEU A 13 10.08 -3.29 14.30
N MET A 14 10.26 -1.99 14.19
CA MET A 14 9.44 -1.13 13.35
C MET A 14 10.33 -0.45 12.31
N LEU A 15 10.17 -0.84 11.06
CA LEU A 15 10.98 -0.35 9.95
C LEU A 15 10.18 0.66 9.12
N LYS A 16 10.67 1.89 9.06
CA LYS A 16 10.05 3.00 8.33
C LYS A 16 10.98 3.43 7.19
N ALA A 17 10.61 3.11 5.97
CA ALA A 17 11.22 3.67 4.77
C ALA A 17 10.57 5.00 4.42
N ARG A 18 11.37 6.01 4.08
CA ARG A 18 10.90 7.28 3.53
C ARG A 18 11.14 7.26 2.02
N LEU A 19 10.09 7.54 1.25
CA LEU A 19 10.12 7.52 -0.20
C LEU A 19 9.80 8.92 -0.75
N PRO A 20 10.36 9.28 -1.92
CA PRO A 20 9.99 10.52 -2.61
C PRO A 20 8.54 10.44 -3.11
N ARG A 21 7.90 11.61 -3.27
CA ARG A 21 6.48 11.69 -3.64
C ARG A 21 6.22 11.44 -5.14
N ASP A 22 7.15 11.86 -5.98
CA ASP A 22 6.98 11.87 -7.44
C ASP A 22 7.08 10.46 -8.05
N SER A 23 7.97 9.63 -7.53
CA SER A 23 8.16 8.24 -7.95
C SER A 23 8.55 7.38 -6.75
N PRO A 24 7.60 7.02 -5.87
CA PRO A 24 7.88 6.19 -4.71
C PRO A 24 8.17 4.74 -5.15
N GLU A 25 9.44 4.37 -5.17
CA GLU A 25 9.91 3.01 -5.45
C GLU A 25 10.62 2.42 -4.23
N ILE A 26 10.41 1.12 -3.98
CA ILE A 26 11.10 0.38 -2.92
C ILE A 26 11.33 -1.07 -3.34
N GLU A 27 12.33 -1.73 -2.78
CA GLU A 27 12.53 -3.16 -2.97
C GLU A 27 11.49 -3.96 -2.19
N SER A 28 10.92 -4.99 -2.82
CA SER A 28 9.99 -5.92 -2.19
C SER A 28 10.70 -6.76 -1.12
N VAL A 29 10.01 -7.01 0.00
CA VAL A 29 10.52 -7.93 1.03
C VAL A 29 9.91 -9.34 0.92
N VAL A 30 9.18 -9.64 -0.16
CA VAL A 30 8.51 -10.93 -0.37
C VAL A 30 9.49 -12.11 -0.39
N SER A 31 10.71 -11.90 -0.88
CA SER A 31 11.76 -12.91 -0.89
C SER A 31 12.17 -13.39 0.51
N VAL A 32 12.02 -12.52 1.53
CA VAL A 32 12.32 -12.83 2.93
C VAL A 32 11.04 -13.24 3.67
N TYR A 33 9.96 -12.50 3.45
CA TYR A 33 8.68 -12.65 4.13
C TYR A 33 7.55 -12.86 3.12
N TRP A 34 7.19 -14.11 2.87
CA TRP A 34 6.16 -14.45 1.87
C TRP A 34 4.81 -13.77 2.13
N ASN A 35 4.44 -13.56 3.40
CA ASN A 35 3.21 -12.87 3.77
C ASN A 35 3.17 -11.40 3.32
N ALA A 36 4.32 -10.78 3.04
CA ALA A 36 4.40 -9.40 2.55
C ALA A 36 3.71 -9.21 1.19
N ASN A 37 3.51 -10.28 0.41
CA ASN A 37 2.92 -10.22 -0.93
C ASN A 37 1.56 -9.50 -0.94
N TRP A 38 0.67 -9.86 0.00
CA TRP A 38 -0.65 -9.25 0.11
C TRP A 38 -0.59 -7.77 0.49
N TYR A 39 0.26 -7.44 1.46
CA TYR A 39 0.40 -6.06 1.97
C TYR A 39 1.06 -5.13 0.95
N GLU A 40 2.03 -5.63 0.19
CA GLU A 40 2.70 -4.87 -0.87
C GLU A 40 1.75 -4.62 -2.05
N ARG A 41 0.94 -5.60 -2.43
CA ARG A 41 -0.12 -5.42 -3.45
C ARG A 41 -1.17 -4.39 -3.02
N GLU A 42 -1.66 -4.48 -1.79
CA GLU A 42 -2.60 -3.50 -1.22
C GLU A 42 -1.99 -2.08 -1.19
N THR A 43 -0.73 -1.97 -0.76
CA THR A 43 -0.03 -0.67 -0.69
C THR A 43 0.21 -0.09 -2.08
N TYR A 44 0.55 -0.93 -3.06
CA TYR A 44 0.70 -0.52 -4.46
C TYR A 44 -0.62 0.04 -5.01
N GLU A 45 -1.73 -0.65 -4.75
CA GLU A 45 -3.04 -0.25 -5.23
C GLU A 45 -3.57 1.02 -4.55
N LEU A 46 -3.47 1.12 -3.22
CA LEU A 46 -4.06 2.23 -2.46
C LEU A 46 -3.19 3.50 -2.42
N TYR A 47 -1.86 3.34 -2.48
CA TYR A 47 -0.90 4.44 -2.37
C TYR A 47 -0.03 4.63 -3.60
N GLY A 48 -0.05 3.72 -4.58
CA GLY A 48 0.75 3.86 -5.80
C GLY A 48 2.25 3.73 -5.57
N ILE A 49 2.67 2.95 -4.57
CA ILE A 49 4.09 2.70 -4.28
C ILE A 49 4.54 1.49 -5.09
N PHE A 50 5.57 1.65 -5.91
CA PHE A 50 6.09 0.58 -6.76
C PHE A 50 7.08 -0.30 -6.01
N PHE A 51 6.84 -1.62 -5.99
CA PHE A 51 7.71 -2.61 -5.36
C PHE A 51 8.55 -3.32 -6.43
N LYS A 52 9.86 -3.12 -6.42
CA LYS A 52 10.81 -3.83 -7.31
C LYS A 52 10.97 -5.27 -6.87
N ASP A 53 11.17 -6.17 -7.83
CA ASP A 53 11.37 -7.61 -7.61
C ASP A 53 10.14 -8.36 -7.03
N HIS A 54 8.96 -7.72 -7.02
CA HIS A 54 7.74 -8.38 -6.56
C HIS A 54 7.25 -9.43 -7.58
N PRO A 55 6.93 -10.67 -7.17
CA PRO A 55 6.59 -11.76 -8.09
C PRO A 55 5.26 -11.56 -8.83
N GLU A 56 4.25 -10.97 -8.19
CA GLU A 56 2.97 -10.66 -8.82
C GLU A 56 2.39 -9.34 -8.28
N LEU A 57 2.86 -8.21 -8.81
CA LEU A 57 2.33 -6.91 -8.44
C LEU A 57 1.05 -6.62 -9.24
N LYS A 58 -0.07 -7.15 -8.77
CA LYS A 58 -1.40 -6.93 -9.35
C LYS A 58 -2.36 -6.34 -8.32
N PRO A 59 -3.34 -5.53 -8.76
CA PRO A 59 -4.45 -5.09 -7.93
C PRO A 59 -5.13 -6.26 -7.21
N LEU A 60 -5.70 -5.99 -6.04
CA LEU A 60 -6.30 -6.98 -5.16
C LEU A 60 -7.68 -6.56 -4.64
N VAL A 61 -7.84 -5.29 -4.23
CA VAL A 61 -8.95 -4.85 -3.37
C VAL A 61 -9.95 -3.95 -4.11
N LEU A 62 -9.47 -3.06 -4.97
CA LEU A 62 -10.33 -2.10 -5.66
C LEU A 62 -11.08 -2.77 -6.81
N PRO A 63 -12.33 -2.36 -7.05
CA PRO A 63 -13.05 -2.76 -8.26
C PRO A 63 -12.34 -2.19 -9.51
N ASP A 64 -12.51 -2.85 -10.65
CA ASP A 64 -11.86 -2.48 -11.91
C ASP A 64 -12.10 -1.02 -12.33
N ASP A 65 -13.23 -0.43 -11.93
CA ASP A 65 -13.61 0.96 -12.20
C ASP A 65 -12.71 2.00 -11.51
N MET A 66 -12.06 1.61 -10.40
CA MET A 66 -11.18 2.48 -9.59
C MET A 66 -9.69 2.18 -9.81
N LEU A 67 -9.35 1.40 -10.83
CA LEU A 67 -7.96 1.07 -11.13
C LEU A 67 -7.17 2.31 -11.59
N GLY A 68 -6.10 2.62 -10.86
CA GLY A 68 -5.25 3.78 -11.13
C GLY A 68 -5.60 5.01 -10.28
N GLU A 69 -6.71 4.97 -9.55
CA GLU A 69 -6.98 5.95 -8.48
C GLU A 69 -6.34 5.47 -7.17
N TRP A 70 -5.65 6.36 -6.45
CA TRP A 70 -5.00 6.05 -5.18
C TRP A 70 -5.79 6.66 -4.02
N PRO A 71 -6.88 6.01 -3.56
CA PRO A 71 -7.87 6.64 -2.69
C PRO A 71 -7.33 7.05 -1.32
N LEU A 72 -6.24 6.42 -0.86
CA LEU A 72 -5.62 6.75 0.42
C LEU A 72 -4.54 7.83 0.32
N ARG A 73 -4.24 8.35 -0.88
CA ARG A 73 -3.40 9.55 -1.00
C ARG A 73 -4.18 10.78 -0.54
N LYS A 74 -3.51 11.68 0.18
CA LYS A 74 -4.13 12.91 0.69
C LYS A 74 -4.60 13.87 -0.41
N ASP A 75 -3.98 13.78 -1.58
CA ASP A 75 -4.31 14.57 -2.75
C ASP A 75 -5.42 13.93 -3.60
N TYR A 76 -5.97 12.81 -3.15
CA TYR A 76 -7.10 12.20 -3.82
C TYR A 76 -8.33 13.08 -3.65
N GLU A 77 -8.79 13.68 -4.76
CA GLU A 77 -9.94 14.59 -4.76
C GLU A 77 -11.28 13.86 -4.63
N GLY A 78 -11.28 12.52 -4.64
CA GLY A 78 -12.43 11.71 -4.29
C GLY A 78 -13.50 11.65 -5.37
N PHE A 79 -13.92 10.43 -5.71
CA PHE A 79 -15.30 10.21 -6.08
C PHE A 79 -16.15 9.93 -4.83
N PRO A 80 -17.24 10.69 -4.56
CA PRO A 80 -17.71 11.85 -5.30
C PRO A 80 -17.36 13.17 -4.59
N ASN A 81 -17.11 14.21 -5.39
CA ASN A 81 -17.54 15.58 -5.10
C ASN A 81 -19.09 15.69 -5.02
N ARG A 82 -19.74 14.83 -4.22
CA ARG A 82 -21.11 14.96 -3.70
C ARG A 82 -20.99 14.88 -2.20
N THR A 83 -20.94 16.05 -1.57
CA THR A 83 -21.92 16.39 -0.55
C THR A 83 -22.37 15.18 0.28
N ALA A 84 -21.61 14.82 1.33
CA ALA A 84 -22.11 14.03 2.48
C ALA A 84 -23.21 14.78 3.28
N ARG A 85 -23.92 15.68 2.60
CA ARG A 85 -24.99 16.58 3.05
C ARG A 85 -26.33 16.25 2.37
N ASN A 86 -26.37 15.24 1.49
CA ASN A 86 -27.60 14.82 0.79
C ASN A 86 -27.97 13.35 1.08
N LEU A 87 -27.74 12.90 2.31
CA LEU A 87 -28.52 11.80 2.88
C LEU A 87 -29.50 12.44 3.87
N VAL A 88 -30.52 13.07 3.29
CA VAL A 88 -31.80 13.35 3.93
C VAL A 88 -32.66 12.11 3.76
#